data_AF-A0A1I8BHU8-F1
#
_entry.id   AF-A0A1I8BHU8-F1
#
_cell.length_a   1.000
_cell.length_b   1.000
_cell.length_c   1.000
_cell.angle_alpha   90.00
_cell.angle_beta   90.00
_cell.angle_gamma   90.00
#
_symmetry.space_group_name_H-M   'P 1'
#
loop_
_entity.id
_entity.type
_entity.pdbx_description
1 polymer ?
#
loop_
_entity_poly.entity_id
_entity_poly.type
_entity_poly.pdbx_seq_one_letter_code
_entity_poly.pdbx_strand_id
1 'polypeptide(L)'
;MKKVYRSLFLIVFINIGGYIINLLIIMHIVIPLTINKPLNLLMFMTIPGAIINIASASNAIILCINSNDYKMAYKKELKIIKLILFKIFGIQQQKTTKVEIISIKPLFT
;
A
#
# COMPACT_ATOMS: atom_id res chain seq x y z
N MET A 1 14.66 -13.87 15.30
CA MET A 1 13.52 -13.64 16.22
C MET A 1 13.32 -12.17 16.61
N LYS A 2 14.33 -11.43 17.11
CA LYS A 2 14.18 -10.02 17.57
C LYS A 2 13.49 -9.05 16.58
N LYS A 3 13.72 -9.21 15.26
CA LYS A 3 13.12 -8.34 14.23
C LYS A 3 11.59 -8.51 14.10
N VAL A 4 11.08 -9.73 14.23
CA VAL A 4 9.64 -10.05 14.12
C VAL A 4 8.87 -9.45 15.29
N TYR A 5 9.39 -9.60 16.52
CA TYR A 5 8.82 -8.96 17.71
C TYR A 5 8.82 -7.44 17.60
N ARG A 6 9.88 -6.84 17.03
CA ARG A 6 9.93 -5.39 16.80
C ARG A 6 8.82 -4.91 15.85
N SER A 7 8.61 -5.61 14.74
CA SER A 7 7.51 -5.25 13.81
C SER A 7 6.13 -5.43 14.45
N LEU A 8 5.94 -6.51 15.20
CA LEU A 8 4.66 -6.77 15.89
C LEU A 8 4.36 -5.68 16.92
N PHE A 9 5.37 -5.29 17.71
CA PHE A 9 5.26 -4.20 18.66
C PHE A 9 4.89 -2.88 17.98
N LEU A 10 5.54 -2.52 16.86
CA LEU A 10 5.24 -1.31 16.12
C LEU A 10 3.82 -1.30 15.53
N ILE A 11 3.36 -2.44 15.00
CA ILE A 11 1.99 -2.61 14.48
C ILE A 11 0.96 -2.39 15.59
N VAL A 12 1.16 -3.04 16.75
CA VAL A 12 0.29 -2.89 17.91
C VAL A 12 0.28 -1.44 18.38
N PHE A 13 1.45 -0.81 18.50
CA PHE A 13 1.59 0.57 18.92
C PHE A 13 0.88 1.54 17.99
N ILE A 14 1.04 1.40 16.67
CA ILE A 14 0.40 2.27 15.68
C ILE A 14 -1.11 2.08 15.64
N ASN A 15 -1.60 0.83 15.74
CA ASN A 15 -3.04 0.59 15.79
C ASN A 15 -3.65 1.19 17.06
N ILE A 16 -3.07 0.94 18.24
CA ILE A 16 -3.56 1.52 19.50
C ILE A 16 -3.53 3.05 19.44
N GLY A 17 -2.41 3.64 19.01
CA GLY A 17 -2.29 5.08 18.84
C GLY A 17 -3.31 5.66 17.86
N GLY A 18 -3.53 4.98 16.73
CA GLY A 18 -4.55 5.35 15.74
C GLY A 18 -5.97 5.36 16.32
N TYR A 19 -6.34 4.35 17.10
CA TYR A 19 -7.64 4.30 17.78
C TYR A 19 -7.79 5.39 18.84
N ILE A 20 -6.75 5.67 19.62
CA ILE A 20 -6.78 6.74 20.64
C ILE A 20 -6.96 8.10 19.96
N ILE A 21 -6.17 8.41 18.93
CA ILE A 21 -6.28 9.65 18.16
C ILE A 21 -7.67 9.77 17.53
N ASN A 22 -8.18 8.68 16.96
CA ASN A 22 -9.51 8.63 16.38
C ASN A 22 -10.60 8.98 17.40
N LEU A 23 -10.56 8.39 18.61
CA LEU A 23 -11.51 8.70 19.69
C LEU A 23 -11.42 10.16 20.12
N LEU A 24 -10.20 10.71 20.25
CA LEU A 24 -10.01 12.11 20.61
C LEU A 24 -10.62 13.06 19.57
N ILE A 25 -10.40 12.79 18.28
CA ILE A 25 -10.97 13.58 17.18
C ILE A 25 -12.50 13.49 17.19
N ILE A 26 -13.07 12.30 17.38
CA ILE A 26 -14.52 12.15 17.43
C ILE A 26 -15.10 12.97 18.59
N MET A 27 -14.56 12.80 19.79
CA MET A 27 -15.09 13.43 21.01
C MET A 27 -14.92 14.95 21.03
N HIS A 28 -13.75 15.46 20.62
CA HIS A 28 -13.39 16.87 20.82
C HIS A 28 -13.59 17.74 19.57
N ILE A 29 -13.75 17.13 18.39
CA ILE A 29 -13.87 17.85 17.13
C ILE A 29 -15.20 17.50 16.46
N VAL A 30 -15.43 16.23 16.12
CA VAL A 30 -16.57 15.84 15.27
C VAL A 30 -17.91 16.04 15.99
N ILE A 31 -18.06 15.52 17.20
CA ILE A 31 -19.31 15.64 17.98
C ILE A 31 -19.70 17.12 18.20
N PRO A 32 -18.84 18.00 18.75
CA PRO A 32 -19.23 19.39 18.99
C PRO A 32 -19.56 20.16 17.70
N LEU A 33 -18.89 19.86 16.58
CA LEU A 33 -19.17 20.50 15.29
C LEU A 33 -20.49 20.06 14.63
N THR A 34 -21.00 18.88 14.99
CA THR A 34 -22.09 18.22 14.25
C THR A 34 -23.34 17.95 15.07
N ILE A 35 -23.36 18.34 16.36
CA ILE A 35 -24.41 18.03 17.33
C ILE A 35 -25.83 18.40 16.86
N ASN A 36 -25.97 19.46 16.06
CA ASN A 36 -27.25 19.95 15.55
C ASN A 36 -27.50 19.64 14.07
N LYS A 37 -26.59 18.93 13.39
CA LYS A 37 -26.63 18.68 11.93
C LYS A 37 -26.25 17.23 11.65
N PRO A 38 -27.20 16.28 11.68
CA PRO A 38 -26.91 14.85 11.55
C PRO A 38 -26.30 14.49 10.19
N LEU A 39 -26.64 15.23 9.13
CA LEU A 39 -26.04 15.03 7.80
C LEU A 39 -24.55 15.41 7.76
N ASN A 40 -24.16 16.40 8.57
CA ASN A 40 -22.76 16.78 8.71
C ASN A 40 -21.98 15.75 9.53
N LEU A 41 -22.59 15.11 10.53
CA LEU A 41 -21.96 14.04 11.31
C LEU A 41 -21.43 12.93 10.39
N LEU A 42 -22.25 12.46 9.43
CA LEU A 42 -21.83 11.41 8.49
C LEU A 42 -20.64 11.85 7.64
N MET A 43 -20.66 13.08 7.11
CA MET A 43 -19.54 13.61 6.32
C MET A 43 -18.28 13.78 7.16
N PHE A 44 -18.37 14.32 8.37
CA PHE A 44 -17.20 14.51 9.23
C PHE A 44 -16.65 13.20 9.79
N MET A 45 -17.46 12.13 9.90
CA MET A 45 -17.00 10.80 10.29
C MET A 45 -16.07 10.13 9.25
N THR A 46 -16.02 10.65 8.01
CA THR A 46 -15.04 10.18 7.01
C THR A 46 -13.60 10.45 7.41
N ILE A 47 -13.33 11.55 8.14
CA ILE A 47 -12.01 11.95 8.62
C ILE A 47 -11.45 10.93 9.63
N PRO A 48 -12.12 10.63 10.76
CA PRO A 48 -11.68 9.58 11.68
C PRO A 48 -11.57 8.21 10.98
N GLY A 49 -12.52 7.87 10.10
CA GLY A 49 -12.44 6.65 9.30
C GLY A 49 -11.18 6.55 8.44
N ALA A 50 -10.76 7.66 7.82
CA ALA A 50 -9.51 7.71 7.05
C ALA A 50 -8.28 7.48 7.94
N ILE A 51 -8.26 8.03 9.16
CA ILE A 51 -7.16 7.88 10.11
C ILE A 51 -6.98 6.41 10.51
N ILE A 52 -8.07 5.72 10.84
CA ILE A 52 -8.02 4.27 11.16
C ILE A 52 -7.52 3.47 9.95
N ASN A 53 -7.99 3.79 8.74
CA ASN A 53 -7.55 3.11 7.54
C ASN A 53 -6.05 3.32 7.27
N ILE A 54 -5.52 4.52 7.51
CA ILE A 54 -4.08 4.81 7.41
C ILE A 54 -3.28 4.02 8.45
N ALA A 55 -3.75 3.97 9.71
CA ALA A 55 -3.12 3.18 10.75
C ALA A 55 -3.08 1.69 10.37
N SER A 56 -4.18 1.15 9.87
CA SER A 56 -4.27 -0.23 9.39
C SER A 56 -3.35 -0.50 8.19
N ALA A 57 -3.33 0.39 7.20
CA ALA A 57 -2.50 0.27 6.01
C ALA A 57 -0.99 0.36 6.34
N SER A 58 -0.63 1.13 7.37
CA SER A 58 0.76 1.27 7.84
C SER A 58 1.36 -0.06 8.27
N ASN A 59 0.55 -1.05 8.66
CA ASN A 59 1.00 -2.40 9.01
C ASN A 59 1.78 -3.07 7.88
N ALA A 60 1.33 -2.91 6.63
CA ALA A 60 2.01 -3.44 5.47
C ALA A 60 3.41 -2.80 5.27
N ILE A 61 3.51 -1.48 5.48
CA ILE A 61 4.76 -0.73 5.36
C ILE A 61 5.74 -1.17 6.45
N ILE A 62 5.27 -1.27 7.71
CA ILE A 62 6.08 -1.72 8.85
C ILE A 62 6.65 -3.12 8.61
N LEU A 63 5.82 -4.04 8.11
CA LEU A 63 6.23 -5.41 7.78
C LEU A 63 7.25 -5.44 6.63
N CYS A 64 7.02 -4.66 5.58
CA CYS A 64 7.92 -4.60 4.42
C CYS A 64 9.31 -4.06 4.77
N ILE A 65 9.40 -3.11 5.71
CA ILE A 65 10.67 -2.52 6.15
C ILE A 65 11.39 -3.46 7.13
N ASN A 66 10.66 -4.11 8.05
CA ASN A 66 11.26 -4.85 9.17
C ASN A 66 11.45 -6.34 8.92
N SER A 67 10.80 -6.92 7.90
CA SER A 67 10.93 -8.34 7.56
C SER A 67 11.26 -8.55 6.08
N ASN A 68 12.38 -9.26 5.85
CA ASN A 68 12.81 -9.63 4.49
C ASN A 68 11.84 -10.61 3.83
N ASP A 69 11.23 -11.50 4.61
CA ASP A 69 10.27 -12.49 4.10
C ASP A 69 9.02 -11.78 3.58
N TYR A 70 8.48 -10.85 4.37
CA TYR A 70 7.35 -10.03 3.95
C TYR A 70 7.71 -9.14 2.76
N LYS A 71 8.90 -8.54 2.74
CA LYS A 71 9.38 -7.75 1.59
C LYS A 71 9.42 -8.58 0.31
N MET A 72 9.86 -9.83 0.38
CA MET A 72 9.95 -10.72 -0.76
C MET A 72 8.57 -11.15 -1.25
N ALA A 73 7.66 -11.48 -0.32
CA ALA A 73 6.25 -11.75 -0.63
C ALA A 73 5.57 -10.54 -1.29
N TYR A 74 5.78 -9.33 -0.74
CA TYR A 74 5.21 -8.08 -1.27
C TYR A 74 5.66 -7.82 -2.71
N LYS A 75 6.95 -8.02 -3.01
CA LYS A 75 7.47 -7.88 -4.38
C LYS A 75 6.87 -8.88 -5.35
N LYS A 76 6.56 -10.10 -4.89
CA LYS A 76 5.91 -11.14 -5.72
C LYS A 76 4.48 -10.73 -6.07
N GLU A 77 3.69 -10.34 -5.07
CA GLU A 77 2.30 -9.91 -5.28
C GLU A 77 2.21 -8.62 -6.12
N LEU A 78 3.09 -7.65 -5.90
CA LEU A 78 3.13 -6.43 -6.70
C LEU A 78 3.40 -6.70 -8.19
N LYS A 79 4.22 -7.72 -8.53
CA LYS A 79 4.42 -8.10 -9.94
C LYS A 79 3.13 -8.61 -10.58
N ILE A 80 2.35 -9.40 -9.84
CA ILE A 80 1.07 -9.93 -10.30
C ILE A 80 0.08 -8.79 -10.51
N ILE A 81 -0.08 -7.90 -9.51
CA ILE A 81 -0.95 -6.73 -9.59
C ILE A 81 -0.56 -5.82 -10.76
N LYS A 82 0.75 -5.59 -10.96
CA LYS A 82 1.25 -4.79 -12.09
C LYS A 82 0.89 -5.40 -13.45
N LEU A 83 0.96 -6.73 -13.57
CA LEU A 83 0.60 -7.45 -14.79
C LEU A 83 -0.91 -7.36 -15.06
N ILE A 84 -1.74 -7.50 -14.03
CA ILE A 84 -3.19 -7.31 -14.12
C ILE A 84 -3.52 -5.88 -14.53
N LEU A 85 -2.91 -4.88 -13.90
CA LEU A 85 -3.08 -3.46 -14.25
C LEU A 85 -2.71 -3.21 -15.71
N PHE A 86 -1.55 -3.66 -16.17
CA PHE A 86 -1.16 -3.49 -17.58
C PHE A 86 -2.16 -4.14 -18.55
N LYS A 87 -2.72 -5.30 -18.19
CA LYS A 87 -3.75 -5.97 -18.99
C LYS A 87 -5.05 -5.17 -19.04
N ILE A 88 -5.48 -4.59 -17.92
CA ILE A 88 -6.68 -3.73 -17.84
C ILE A 88 -6.48 -2.43 -18.63
N PHE A 89 -5.31 -1.81 -18.52
CA PHE A 89 -4.98 -0.55 -19.20
C PHE A 89 -4.57 -0.73 -20.68
N GLY A 90 -4.62 -1.96 -21.22
CA GLY A 90 -4.33 -2.23 -22.64
C GLY A 90 -2.89 -1.94 -23.06
N ILE A 91 -1.96 -1.77 -22.11
CA ILE A 91 -0.55 -1.48 -22.40
C ILE A 91 0.10 -2.80 -22.83
N GLN A 92 0.06 -3.09 -24.13
CA GLN A 92 0.80 -4.20 -24.70
C GLN A 92 2.29 -3.96 -24.49
N GLN A 93 2.95 -4.80 -23.70
CA GLN A 93 4.40 -4.86 -23.67
C GLN A 93 4.88 -5.22 -25.07
N GLN A 94 5.37 -4.25 -25.83
CA GLN A 94 6.19 -4.53 -27.00
C GLN A 94 7.40 -5.32 -26.50
N LYS A 95 7.36 -6.64 -26.68
CA LYS A 95 8.55 -7.48 -26.60
C LYS A 95 9.47 -6.97 -27.70
N THR A 96 10.53 -6.27 -27.32
CA THR A 96 11.67 -6.02 -28.21
C THR A 96 12.29 -7.36 -28.55
N THR A 97 11.85 -7.94 -29.66
CA THR A 97 12.51 -9.09 -30.27
C THR A 97 13.89 -8.60 -30.70
N LYS A 98 14.94 -9.10 -30.03
CA LYS A 98 16.31 -8.88 -30.50
C LYS A 98 16.42 -9.55 -31.87
N VAL A 99 16.53 -8.74 -32.92
CA VAL A 99 16.91 -9.24 -34.24
C VAL A 99 18.37 -9.65 -34.13
N GLU A 100 18.63 -10.96 -34.06
CA GLU A 100 19.97 -11.49 -34.29
C GLU A 100 20.33 -11.21 -35.75
N ILE A 101 21.19 -10.22 -35.97
CA ILE A 101 21.79 -9.97 -37.27
C ILE A 101 22.76 -11.12 -37.54
N ILE A 102 22.31 -12.10 -38.33
CA ILE A 102 23.18 -13.13 -38.87
C ILE A 102 24.15 -12.42 -39.83
N SER A 103 25.39 -12.24 -39.39
CA SER A 103 26.49 -11.71 -40.20
C SER A 103 26.82 -12.70 -41.30
N ILE A 104 26.29 -12.48 -42.50
CA ILE A 104 26.70 -13.22 -43.70
C ILE A 104 28.04 -12.63 -44.15
N LYS A 105 29.12 -13.36 -43.89
CA LYS A 105 30.47 -13.04 -44.37
C LYS A 105 30.47 -13.25 -45.90
N PRO A 106 30.72 -12.22 -46.74
CA PRO A 106 30.76 -12.43 -48.18
C PRO A 106 32.04 -13.18 -48.55
N LEU A 107 31.85 -14.33 -49.21
CA LEU A 107 32.90 -15.13 -49.79
C LEU A 107 33.19 -14.57 -51.19
N PHE A 108 34.07 -13.58 -51.29
CA PHE A 108 34.66 -13.20 -52.58
C PHE A 108 36.11 -13.68 -52.59
N THR A 109 36.31 -14.78 -53.33
CA THR A 109 37.56 -15.23 -53.96
C THR A 109 37.91 -14.35 -55.15
#